data_AF-A0A7G5DSB7-F1
#
_entry.id   AF-A0A7G5DSB7-F1
#
_cell.length_a   1.000
_cell.length_b   1.000
_cell.length_c   1.000
_cell.angle_alpha   90.00
_cell.angle_beta   90.00
_cell.angle_gamma   90.00
#
_symmetry.space_group_name_H-M   'P 1'
#
loop_
_entity.id
_entity.type
_entity.pdbx_description
1 polymer ?
#
loop_
_entity_poly.entity_id
_entity_poly.type
_entity_poly.pdbx_seq_one_letter_code
_entity_poly.pdbx_strand_id
1 'polypeptide(L)'
;MALVWVQGCSAWTTDPDSSVRCTALEWHQAYLIPPEAAGYVDILVSGGFSPEAFAVGFGGTLLVFAIGLSGGMVASILRRMR
;
A
#
# COMPACT_ATOMS: atom_id res chain seq x y z
N MET A 1 6.27 -15.42 -9.24
CA MET A 1 4.83 -15.64 -9.01
C MET A 1 4.43 -16.92 -9.73
N ALA A 2 3.99 -17.94 -9.00
CA ALA A 2 3.56 -19.21 -9.58
C ALA A 2 2.03 -19.25 -9.62
N LEU A 3 1.48 -19.74 -10.75
CA LEU A 3 0.06 -20.07 -10.84
C LEU A 3 -0.20 -21.30 -10.00
N VAL A 4 -1.21 -21.23 -9.15
CA VAL A 4 -1.67 -22.36 -8.35
C VAL A 4 -3.16 -22.56 -8.55
N TRP A 5 -3.59 -23.79 -8.35
CA TRP A 5 -5.00 -24.14 -8.37
C TRP A 5 -5.61 -23.83 -7.00
N VAL A 6 -6.60 -22.95 -6.99
CA VAL A 6 -7.40 -22.62 -5.81
C VAL A 6 -8.84 -23.00 -6.07
N GLN A 7 -9.52 -23.49 -5.04
CA GLN A 7 -10.94 -23.79 -5.12
C GLN A 7 -11.72 -22.54 -4.70
N GLY A 8 -12.51 -22.02 -5.63
CA GLY A 8 -13.40 -20.87 -5.41
C GLY A 8 -14.86 -21.28 -5.48
N CYS A 9 -15.73 -20.48 -4.88
CA CYS A 9 -17.16 -20.66 -5.06
C CYS A 9 -17.62 -19.95 -6.34
N SER A 10 -18.26 -20.67 -7.26
CA SER A 10 -18.76 -20.13 -8.53
C SER A 10 -20.27 -19.90 -8.55
N ALA A 11 -21.02 -20.54 -7.66
CA ALA A 11 -22.45 -20.31 -7.49
C ALA A 11 -22.84 -20.18 -6.01
N TRP A 12 -23.69 -19.19 -5.74
CA TRP A 12 -24.18 -18.87 -4.40
C TRP A 12 -25.70 -18.97 -4.37
N THR A 13 -26.25 -19.42 -3.25
CA THR A 13 -27.69 -19.34 -2.99
C THR A 13 -27.93 -18.64 -1.66
N THR A 14 -29.01 -17.86 -1.61
CA THR A 14 -29.42 -17.14 -0.41
C THR A 14 -30.56 -17.92 0.24
N ASP A 15 -30.36 -18.30 1.49
CA ASP A 15 -31.36 -19.01 2.29
C ASP A 15 -32.50 -18.08 2.73
N PRO A 16 -33.64 -18.65 3.17
CA PRO A 16 -34.75 -17.89 3.76
C PRO A 16 -34.33 -17.03 4.95
N ASP A 17 -33.29 -17.47 5.69
CA ASP A 17 -32.74 -16.78 6.85
C ASP A 17 -31.73 -15.69 6.48
N SER A 18 -31.63 -15.31 5.19
CA SER A 18 -30.69 -14.34 4.63
C SER A 18 -29.20 -14.74 4.68
N SER A 19 -28.88 -15.96 5.11
CA SER A 19 -27.52 -16.51 4.97
C SER A 19 -27.20 -16.83 3.51
N VAL A 20 -25.95 -16.59 3.11
CA VAL A 20 -25.44 -16.94 1.78
C VAL A 20 -24.61 -18.21 1.90
N ARG A 21 -24.98 -19.26 1.16
CA ARG A 21 -24.21 -20.52 1.10
C ARG A 21 -23.65 -20.74 -0.30
N CYS A 22 -22.45 -21.29 -0.36
CA CYS A 22 -21.85 -21.73 -1.60
C CYS A 22 -22.50 -23.04 -2.07
N THR A 23 -22.90 -23.13 -3.34
CA THR A 23 -23.55 -24.33 -3.91
C THR A 23 -22.70 -25.03 -4.97
N ALA A 24 -21.80 -24.30 -5.63
CA ALA A 24 -20.87 -24.88 -6.59
C ALA A 24 -19.45 -24.40 -6.33
N LEU A 25 -18.53 -25.36 -6.22
CA LEU A 25 -17.10 -25.13 -6.09
C LEU A 25 -16.42 -25.43 -7.41
N GLU A 26 -15.55 -24.55 -7.86
CA GLU A 26 -14.79 -24.69 -9.09
C GLU A 26 -13.31 -24.40 -8.86
N TRP A 27 -12.46 -25.08 -9.63
CA TRP A 27 -11.02 -24.87 -9.59
C TRP A 27 -10.64 -23.76 -10.55
N HIS A 28 -9.98 -22.74 -10.02
CA HIS A 28 -9.45 -21.64 -10.80
C HIS A 28 -7.93 -21.56 -10.64
N GLN A 29 -7.24 -21.18 -11.72
CA GLN A 29 -5.84 -20.80 -11.61
C GLN A 29 -5.75 -19.37 -11.12
N ALA A 30 -5.08 -19.16 -9.99
CA ALA A 30 -4.86 -17.84 -9.42
C ALA A 30 -3.39 -17.65 -9.04
N TYR A 31 -2.98 -16.39 -9.00
CA TYR A 31 -1.72 -15.99 -8.37
C TYR A 31 -1.97 -15.80 -6.89
N LEU A 32 -1.36 -16.64 -6.04
CA LEU A 32 -1.37 -16.39 -4.60
C LEU A 32 -0.38 -15.28 -4.28
N ILE A 33 -0.89 -14.27 -3.58
CA ILE A 33 -0.08 -13.24 -2.97
C ILE A 33 0.37 -13.79 -1.62
N PRO A 34 1.69 -13.89 -1.36
CA PRO A 34 2.16 -14.39 -0.09
C PRO A 34 1.82 -13.39 1.04
N PRO A 35 1.61 -13.84 2.28
CA PRO A 35 1.09 -13.00 3.36
C PRO A 35 1.99 -11.80 3.67
N GLU A 36 3.30 -11.90 3.47
CA GLU A 36 4.25 -10.80 3.59
C GLU A 36 4.01 -9.67 2.57
N ALA A 37 3.36 -9.97 1.45
CA ALA A 37 3.02 -8.99 0.40
C ALA A 37 1.58 -8.46 0.52
N ALA A 38 0.79 -8.92 1.51
CA ALA A 38 -0.60 -8.51 1.70
C ALA A 38 -0.75 -6.99 1.88
N GLY A 39 0.19 -6.35 2.59
CA GLY A 39 0.17 -4.89 2.81
C GLY A 39 0.29 -4.08 1.51
N TYR A 40 1.11 -4.54 0.54
CA TYR A 40 1.23 -3.89 -0.76
C TYR A 40 -0.01 -4.06 -1.63
N VAL A 41 -0.68 -5.22 -1.51
CA VAL A 41 -1.90 -5.49 -2.28
C VAL A 41 -3.11 -4.77 -1.73
N ASP A 42 -3.22 -4.62 -0.40
CA ASP A 42 -4.28 -3.80 0.20
C ASP A 42 -4.17 -2.33 -0.26
N ILE A 43 -2.95 -1.82 -0.43
CA ILE A 43 -2.70 -0.51 -1.05
C ILE A 43 -3.20 -0.45 -2.50
N LEU A 44 -2.93 -1.49 -3.30
CA LEU A 44 -3.29 -1.57 -4.72
C LEU A 44 -4.80 -1.77 -4.96
N VAL A 45 -5.49 -2.53 -4.12
CA VAL A 45 -6.89 -2.93 -4.32
C VAL A 45 -7.86 -1.98 -3.61
N SER A 46 -7.48 -1.46 -2.44
CA SER A 46 -8.35 -0.67 -1.57
C SER A 46 -8.07 0.84 -1.62
N GLY A 47 -7.04 1.27 -2.38
CA GLY A 47 -6.62 2.67 -2.46
C GLY A 47 -5.83 3.15 -1.23
N GLY A 48 -4.94 2.29 -0.72
CA GLY A 48 -4.16 2.56 0.50
C GLY A 48 -2.94 3.48 0.31
N PHE A 49 -2.32 3.82 1.43
CA PHE A 49 -1.17 4.71 1.49
C PHE A 49 0.13 3.90 1.57
N SER A 50 1.08 4.10 0.64
CA SER A 50 2.43 3.51 0.74
C SER A 50 3.31 4.32 1.69
N PRO A 51 3.75 3.75 2.81
CA PRO A 51 4.68 4.42 3.73
C PRO A 51 6.00 4.80 3.06
N GLU A 52 6.47 3.97 2.12
CA GLU A 52 7.72 4.20 1.40
C GLU A 52 7.59 5.39 0.43
N ALA A 53 6.48 5.45 -0.33
CA ALA A 53 6.22 6.57 -1.22
C ALA A 53 6.06 7.89 -0.44
N PHE A 54 5.44 7.85 0.74
CA PHE A 54 5.37 9.01 1.64
C PHE A 54 6.73 9.45 2.17
N ALA A 55 7.56 8.50 2.61
CA ALA A 55 8.90 8.80 3.10
C ALA A 55 9.78 9.46 2.02
N VAL A 56 9.72 8.95 0.79
CA VAL A 56 10.45 9.52 -0.36
C VAL A 56 9.87 10.88 -0.76
N GLY A 57 8.55 11.00 -0.90
CA GLY A 57 7.92 12.24 -1.37
C GLY A 57 7.90 13.34 -0.30
N PHE A 58 7.06 13.16 0.71
CA PHE A 58 6.85 14.18 1.75
C PHE A 58 8.07 14.28 2.69
N GLY A 59 8.59 13.13 3.15
CA GLY A 59 9.77 13.09 4.01
C GLY A 59 11.01 13.69 3.34
N GLY A 60 11.26 13.33 2.08
CA GLY A 60 12.34 13.92 1.28
C GLY A 60 12.20 15.43 1.09
N THR A 61 10.98 15.92 0.84
CA THR A 61 10.72 17.37 0.72
C THR A 61 11.03 18.12 2.02
N LEU A 62 10.60 17.60 3.17
CA LEU A 62 10.90 18.19 4.47
C LEU A 62 12.40 18.20 4.77
N LEU A 63 13.13 17.15 4.38
CA LEU A 63 14.57 17.07 4.56
C LEU A 63 15.30 18.15 3.75
N VAL A 64 14.97 18.30 2.47
CA VAL A 64 15.56 19.34 1.61
C VAL A 64 15.24 20.74 2.16
N PHE A 65 14.01 20.95 2.63
CA PHE A 65 13.61 22.19 3.27
C PHE A 65 14.46 22.50 4.52
N ALA A 66 14.64 21.52 5.41
CA ALA A 66 15.44 21.69 6.62
C ALA A 66 16.91 22.03 6.31
N ILE A 67 17.50 21.38 5.30
CA ILE A 67 18.86 21.67 4.82
C ILE A 67 18.95 23.10 4.28
N GLY A 68 18.00 23.51 3.42
CA GLY A 68 17.98 24.86 2.85
C GLY A 68 17.81 25.94 3.93
N LEU A 69 16.91 25.71 4.89
CA LEU A 69 16.66 26.63 6.00
C LEU A 69 17.89 26.80 6.89
N SER A 70 18.51 25.69 7.31
CA SER A 70 19.70 25.72 8.16
C SER A 70 20.90 26.36 7.45
N GLY A 71 21.14 26.02 6.18
CA GLY A 71 22.18 26.66 5.38
C GLY A 71 21.96 28.16 5.20
N GLY A 72 20.72 28.58 4.90
CA GLY A 72 20.36 29.99 4.79
C GLY A 72 20.54 30.77 6.09
N MET A 73 20.19 30.14 7.23
CA MET A 73 20.36 30.74 8.55
C MET A 73 21.83 30.97 8.89
N VAL A 74 22.71 29.98 8.65
CA VAL A 74 24.16 30.12 8.83
C VAL A 74 24.72 31.25 7.95
N ALA A 75 24.34 31.27 6.67
CA ALA A 75 24.79 32.32 5.75
C ALA A 75 24.34 33.73 6.20
N SER A 76 23.13 33.85 6.73
CA SER A 76 22.60 35.10 7.28
C SER A 76 23.40 35.59 8.49
N ILE A 77 23.76 34.69 9.41
CA ILE A 77 24.60 35.01 10.58
C ILE A 77 25.98 35.48 10.12
N LEU A 78 26.62 34.75 9.20
CA LEU A 78 27.94 35.12 8.68
C LEU A 78 27.95 36.49 7.99
N ARG A 79 26.88 36.85 7.27
CA ARG A 79 26.75 38.18 6.66
C ARG A 79 26.64 39.31 7.69
N ARG A 80 26.06 39.05 8.86
CA ARG A 80 25.92 40.06 9.93
C ARG A 80 27.21 40.28 10.72
N MET A 81 28.16 39.35 10.64
CA MET A 81 29.45 39.45 11.34
C MET A 81 30.52 40.20 10.54
N ARG A 82 30.26 40.52 9.27
CA ARG A 82 31.17 41.22 8.36
C ARG A 82 30.71 42.66 8.20
#